data_AF-A0A3A1QUN8-F1
#
_entry.id   AF-A0A3A1QUN8-F1
#
_cell.length_a   1.000
_cell.length_b   1.000
_cell.length_c   1.000
_cell.angle_alpha   90.00
_cell.angle_beta   90.00
_cell.angle_gamma   90.00
#
_symmetry.space_group_name_H-M   'P 1'
#
loop_
_entity.id
_entity.type
_entity.pdbx_description
1 polymer ?
#
loop_
_entity_poly.entity_id
_entity_poly.type
_entity_poly.pdbx_seq_one_letter_code
_entity_poly.pdbx_strand_id
1 'polypeptide(L)' 'MGDQEVLAILDELRSGGIEEYRVQKTDFLHFRKHLIAQEDFKHFRGIAQQGGDIIYTYMEKPRS' A
#
# COMPACT_ATOMS: atom_id res chain seq x y z
N MET A 1 -1.63 -8.13 -10.46
CA MET A 1 -1.96 -8.73 -9.14
C MET A 1 -3.45 -8.97 -9.01
N GLY A 2 -3.90 -9.87 -8.13
CA GLY A 2 -5.33 -10.14 -7.87
C GLY A 2 -5.86 -9.43 -6.61
N ASP A 3 -7.19 -9.29 -6.47
CA ASP A 3 -7.80 -8.55 -5.34
C ASP A 3 -7.41 -9.13 -3.97
N GLN A 4 -7.40 -10.45 -3.81
CA GLN A 4 -7.02 -11.11 -2.55
C GLN A 4 -5.56 -10.85 -2.18
N GLU A 5 -4.68 -10.78 -3.18
CA GLU A 5 -3.26 -10.49 -2.99
C GLU A 5 -3.09 -9.06 -2.46
N VAL A 6 -3.81 -8.08 -3.04
CA VAL A 6 -3.79 -6.69 -2.55
C VAL A 6 -4.21 -6.63 -1.09
N LEU A 7 -5.31 -7.30 -0.73
CA LEU A 7 -5.84 -7.26 0.63
C LEU A 7 -4.87 -7.89 1.63
N ALA A 8 -4.22 -9.00 1.27
CA ALA A 8 -3.21 -9.64 2.12
C ALA A 8 -2.01 -8.71 2.36
N ILE A 9 -1.51 -8.04 1.31
CA ILE A 9 -0.39 -7.08 1.43
C ILE A 9 -0.76 -5.92 2.35
N LEU A 10 -1.96 -5.35 2.21
CA LEU A 10 -2.42 -4.26 3.06
C LEU A 10 -2.51 -4.69 4.53
N ASP A 11 -2.93 -5.92 4.79
CA ASP A 11 -3.01 -6.49 6.13
C ASP A 11 -1.63 -6.76 6.74
N GLU A 12 -0.68 -7.30 5.95
CA GLU A 12 0.70 -7.49 6.42
C GLU A 12 1.40 -6.17 6.72
N LEU A 13 1.19 -5.13 5.91
CA LEU A 13 1.68 -3.78 6.20
C LEU A 13 1.08 -3.24 7.50
N ARG A 14 -0.24 -3.36 7.67
CA ARG A 14 -0.97 -2.86 8.84
C ARG A 14 -0.54 -3.57 10.13
N SER A 15 -0.38 -4.89 10.07
CA SER A 15 0.02 -5.70 11.22
C SER A 15 1.52 -5.61 11.53
N GLY A 16 2.32 -5.03 10.62
CA GLY A 16 3.78 -4.99 10.74
C GLY A 16 4.45 -6.33 10.40
N GLY A 17 3.74 -7.25 9.72
CA GLY A 17 4.31 -8.48 9.16
C GLY A 17 5.35 -8.19 8.08
N ILE A 18 5.13 -7.12 7.30
CA ILE A 18 6.14 -6.53 6.41
C ILE A 18 6.27 -5.03 6.66
N GLU A 19 7.50 -4.52 6.60
CA GLU A 19 7.77 -3.09 6.81
C GLU A 19 7.38 -2.25 5.57
N GLU A 20 7.63 -2.79 4.37
CA GLU A 20 7.36 -2.13 3.12
C GLU A 20 6.95 -3.09 2.01
N TYR A 21 6.19 -2.58 1.03
CA TYR A 21 5.83 -3.32 -0.18
C TYR A 21 5.96 -2.43 -1.43
N ARG A 22 6.63 -2.96 -2.47
CA ARG A 22 6.79 -2.27 -3.75
C ARG A 22 5.67 -2.65 -4.71
N VAL A 23 4.82 -1.67 -5.04
CA VAL A 23 3.80 -1.77 -6.08
C VAL A 23 4.39 -1.32 -7.40
N GLN A 24 4.33 -2.20 -8.41
CA GLN A 24 4.78 -1.86 -9.76
C GLN A 24 3.82 -0.86 -10.41
N LYS A 25 4.35 -0.02 -11.31
CA LYS A 25 3.55 0.94 -12.08
C LYS A 25 2.33 0.32 -12.76
N THR A 26 2.45 -0.90 -13.27
CA THR A 26 1.38 -1.65 -13.95
C THR A 26 0.22 -2.00 -13.03
N ASP A 27 0.50 -2.21 -11.74
CA ASP A 27 -0.47 -2.65 -10.73
C ASP A 27 -1.00 -1.49 -9.88
N PHE A 28 -0.38 -0.31 -9.98
CA PHE A 28 -0.71 0.86 -9.16
C PHE A 28 -2.20 1.19 -9.14
N LEU A 29 -2.85 1.26 -10.30
CA LEU A 29 -4.27 1.65 -10.37
C LEU A 29 -5.17 0.62 -9.66
N HIS A 30 -4.83 -0.67 -9.78
CA HIS A 30 -5.55 -1.74 -9.10
C HIS A 30 -5.29 -1.70 -7.60
N PHE A 31 -4.03 -1.65 -7.16
CA PHE A 31 -3.66 -1.53 -5.75
C PHE A 31 -4.32 -0.33 -5.06
N ARG A 32 -4.27 0.84 -5.71
CA ARG A 32 -4.84 2.09 -5.19
C ARG A 32 -6.34 1.97 -4.91
N LYS A 33 -7.09 1.24 -5.75
CA LYS A 33 -8.54 1.06 -5.57
C LYS A 33 -8.85 0.42 -4.21
N HIS A 34 -8.11 -0.61 -3.81
CA HIS A 34 -8.31 -1.28 -2.52
C HIS A 34 -7.73 -0.48 -1.36
N LEU A 35 -6.59 0.19 -1.58
CA LEU A 35 -5.95 1.04 -0.59
C LEU A 35 -6.88 2.17 -0.11
N ILE A 36 -7.48 2.93 -1.05
CA ILE A 36 -8.36 4.06 -0.68
C ILE A 36 -9.69 3.61 -0.08
N ALA A 37 -10.05 2.33 -0.23
CA ALA A 37 -11.24 1.74 0.37
C ALA A 37 -11.02 1.32 1.83
N GLN A 38 -9.77 1.30 2.30
CA GLN A 38 -9.47 1.02 3.71
C GLN A 38 -9.88 2.21 4.59
N GLU A 39 -10.50 1.95 5.74
CA GLU A 39 -10.91 3.01 6.68
C GLU A 39 -9.70 3.80 7.22
N ASP A 40 -8.55 3.13 7.36
CA ASP A 40 -7.28 3.63 7.85
C ASP A 40 -6.32 4.08 6.73
N PHE A 41 -6.79 4.29 5.49
CA PHE A 41 -5.91 4.58 4.34
C PHE A 41 -4.90 5.74 4.55
N LYS A 42 -5.18 6.66 5.48
CA LYS A 42 -4.27 7.76 5.85
C LYS A 42 -3.01 7.31 6.59
N HIS A 43 -3.01 6.11 7.16
CA HIS A 43 -1.85 5.48 7.79
C HIS A 43 -0.88 4.91 6.76
N PHE A 44 -1.34 4.63 5.54
CA PHE A 44 -0.49 4.16 4.47
C PHE A 44 0.25 5.32 3.80
N ARG A 45 1.57 5.21 3.74
CA ARG A 45 2.45 6.17 3.08
C ARG A 45 3.04 5.53 1.83
N GLY A 46 2.80 6.15 0.68
CA GLY A 46 3.42 5.77 -0.60
C GLY A 46 4.56 6.72 -0.96
N ILE A 47 5.73 6.17 -1.28
CA ILE A 47 6.91 6.90 -1.78
C ILE A 47 7.15 6.49 -3.24
N ALA A 48 6.88 7.41 -4.16
CA ALA A 48 7.10 7.19 -5.59
C ALA A 48 8.59 7.06 -5.91
N GLN A 49 8.94 6.03 -6.68
CA GLN A 49 10.30 5.71 -7.11
C GLN A 49 10.54 6.12 -8.55
N GLN A 50 11.82 6.23 -8.92
CA GLN A 50 12.20 6.36 -10.33
C GLN A 50 11.75 5.11 -11.09
N GLY A 51 11.03 5.30 -12.20
CA GLY A 51 10.39 4.22 -12.96
C GLY A 51 8.88 4.12 -12.78
N GLY A 52 8.30 4.84 -11.81
CA GLY A 52 6.85 4.92 -11.60
C GLY A 52 6.28 3.84 -10.67
N ASP A 53 7.16 3.04 -10.06
CA ASP A 53 6.79 2.16 -8.95
C ASP A 53 6.63 2.95 -7.66
N ILE A 54 5.93 2.39 -6.67
CA ILE A 54 5.67 3.05 -5.39
C ILE A 54 5.96 2.07 -4.26
N ILE A 55 6.72 2.53 -3.27
CA ILE A 55 6.94 1.80 -2.02
C ILE A 55 5.91 2.25 -1.00
N TYR A 56 5.13 1.31 -0.48
CA TYR A 56 4.15 1.56 0.57
C TYR A 56 4.66 1.07 1.92
N THR A 57 4.46 1.89 2.95
CA THR A 57 4.68 1.55 4.36
C THR A 57 3.42 1.88 5.17
N TYR A 58 3.20 1.20 6.28
CA TYR A 58 2.17 1.57 7.25
C TYR A 58 2.77 2.39 8.40
N MET A 59 2.05 3.39 8.89
CA MET A 59 2.47 4.26 9.99
C MET A 59 1.49 4.16 11.14
N GLU A 60 1.97 4.03 12.38
CA GLU A 60 1.12 4.01 13.57
C GLU A 60 0.29 5.30 13.74
N LYS A 61 0.85 6.43 13.29
CA LYS A 61 0.15 7.73 13.29
C LYS A 61 -0.31 8.09 11.88
N PRO A 62 -1.56 8.56 11.71
CA PRO A 62 -2.05 8.96 10.39
C PRO A 62 -1.28 10.18 9.89
N ARG A 63 -1.10 10.28 8.56
CA ARG A 63 -0.58 11.52 7.96
C ARG A 63 -1.62 12.64 8.07
N SER A 64 -1.14 13.86 8.37
CA SER A 64 -1.95 15.09 8.41
C SER A 64 -2.54 15.46 7.06
#